data_AF-A0AA47MR15-F1
#
_entry.id   AF-A0AA47MR15-F1
#
_cell.length_a   1.000
_cell.length_b   1.000
_cell.length_c   1.000
_cell.angle_alpha   90.00
_cell.angle_beta   90.00
_cell.angle_gamma   90.00
#
_symmetry.space_group_name_H-M   'P 1'
#
loop_
_entity.id
_entity.type
_entity.pdbx_description
1 polymer ?
#
loop_
_entity_poly.entity_id
_entity_poly.type
_entity_poly.pdbx_seq_one_letter_code
_entity_poly.pdbx_strand_id
1 'polypeptide(L)'
;MTLTNTLEQAIWKKHKTHRKPTPSINFMREGERPTTARTTRINLLQKAQVWDMKVDLGGRLHFPQVIQTALRPDVVLWSKELKNIIMIKLTDPWEEGCDQAF
;
A
#
# COMPACT_ATOMS: atom_id res chain seq x y z
N MET A 1 3.07 30.43 -28.14
CA MET A 1 2.08 29.82 -27.23
C MET A 1 1.81 30.81 -26.11
N THR A 2 0.59 31.31 -25.99
CA THR A 2 0.23 32.44 -25.10
C THR A 2 -0.19 31.94 -23.72
N LEU A 3 0.10 32.72 -22.68
CA LEU A 3 -0.23 32.44 -21.26
C LEU A 3 -1.71 32.10 -21.04
N THR A 4 -2.60 32.65 -21.88
CA THR A 4 -4.05 32.40 -21.87
C THR A 4 -4.41 30.93 -22.07
N ASN A 5 -3.73 30.22 -22.99
CA ASN A 5 -3.97 28.79 -23.21
C ASN A 5 -3.63 27.93 -22.00
N THR A 6 -2.65 28.37 -21.19
CA THR A 6 -2.23 27.64 -19.99
C THR A 6 -3.27 27.77 -18.88
N LEU A 7 -3.83 28.98 -18.72
CA LEU A 7 -4.91 29.24 -17.77
C LEU A 7 -6.20 28.50 -18.16
N GLU A 8 -6.58 28.51 -19.43
CA GLU A 8 -7.76 27.77 -19.92
C GLU A 8 -7.62 26.26 -19.71
N GLN A 9 -6.43 25.69 -19.95
CA GLN A 9 -6.17 24.27 -19.69
C GLN A 9 -6.21 23.92 -18.20
N ALA A 10 -5.76 24.81 -17.31
CA ALA A 10 -5.82 24.60 -15.87
C ALA A 10 -7.26 24.64 -15.32
N ILE A 11 -8.09 25.55 -15.85
CA ILE A 11 -9.52 25.65 -15.51
C ILE A 11 -10.26 24.38 -15.96
N TRP A 12 -10.01 23.91 -17.18
CA TRP A 12 -10.63 22.69 -17.70
C TRP A 12 -10.24 21.43 -16.90
N LYS A 13 -8.98 21.33 -16.47
CA LYS A 13 -8.52 20.23 -15.60
C LYS A 13 -9.20 20.24 -14.23
N LYS A 14 -9.47 21.42 -13.64
CA LYS A 14 -10.21 21.52 -12.37
C LYS A 14 -11.68 21.09 -12.49
N HIS A 15 -12.32 21.33 -13.64
CA HIS A 15 -13.74 20.99 -13.83
C HIS A 15 -13.98 19.50 -14.15
N LYS A 16 -12.94 18.73 -14.50
CA LYS A 16 -13.01 17.28 -14.75
C LYS A 16 -12.78 16.41 -13.52
N THR A 17 -13.01 16.92 -12.31
CA THR A 17 -13.13 16.03 -11.14
C THR A 17 -14.46 15.30 -11.26
N HIS A 18 -14.44 14.03 -11.66
CA HIS A 18 -15.56 13.12 -11.46
C HIS A 18 -15.89 13.15 -9.96
N ARG A 19 -16.91 13.92 -9.57
CA ARG A 19 -17.46 13.86 -8.23
C ARG A 19 -18.02 12.45 -8.07
N LYS A 20 -17.39 11.64 -7.22
CA LYS A 20 -17.92 10.33 -6.85
C LYS A 20 -19.33 10.57 -6.29
N PRO A 21 -20.37 9.87 -6.78
CA PRO A 21 -21.70 10.01 -6.22
C PRO A 21 -21.65 9.69 -4.72
N THR A 22 -22.23 10.57 -3.91
CA THR A 22 -22.41 10.35 -2.47
C THR A 22 -23.27 9.11 -2.25
N PRO A 23 -22.90 8.20 -1.35
CA PRO A 23 -23.71 7.02 -1.08
C PRO A 23 -25.11 7.41 -0.58
N SER A 24 -26.14 6.77 -1.11
CA SER A 24 -27.53 6.94 -0.66
C SER A 24 -27.73 6.34 0.74
N ILE A 25 -28.48 7.03 1.59
CA ILE A 25 -28.86 6.52 2.91
C ILE A 25 -29.93 5.43 2.73
N ASN A 26 -29.71 4.25 3.30
CA ASN A 26 -30.69 3.17 3.33
C ASN A 26 -31.60 3.33 4.56
N PHE A 27 -32.90 3.53 4.34
CA PHE A 27 -33.90 3.51 5.41
C PHE A 27 -34.21 2.06 5.79
N MET A 28 -34.14 1.73 7.08
CA MET A 28 -34.43 0.39 7.62
C MET A 28 -35.55 0.47 8.65
N ARG A 29 -36.27 -0.63 8.86
CA ARG A 29 -37.37 -0.69 9.83
C ARG A 29 -36.85 -0.76 11.26
N GLU A 30 -37.65 -0.33 12.22
CA GLU A 30 -37.34 -0.47 13.64
C GLU A 30 -37.14 -1.96 14.00
N GLY A 31 -36.01 -2.29 14.65
CA GLY A 31 -35.61 -3.66 14.95
C GLY A 31 -34.83 -4.38 13.85
N GLU A 32 -34.73 -3.82 12.65
CA GLU A 32 -33.91 -4.35 11.56
C GLU A 32 -32.44 -4.01 11.81
N ARG A 33 -31.61 -5.04 12.04
CA ARG A 33 -30.16 -4.87 12.14
C ARG A 33 -29.58 -4.98 10.73
N PRO A 34 -28.69 -4.07 10.32
CA PRO A 34 -28.01 -4.22 9.05
C PRO A 34 -27.28 -5.58 9.05
N THR A 35 -27.55 -6.41 8.04
CA THR A 35 -26.71 -7.54 7.68
C THR A 35 -25.37 -6.98 7.26
N THR A 36 -24.52 -6.71 8.26
CA THR A 36 -23.11 -6.46 8.03
C THR A 36 -22.60 -7.76 7.47
N ALA A 37 -22.47 -7.82 6.14
CA ALA A 37 -21.67 -8.84 5.49
C ALA A 37 -20.33 -8.77 6.22
N ARG A 38 -20.05 -9.80 7.02
CA ARG A 38 -18.82 -9.88 7.78
C ARG A 38 -17.75 -10.12 6.74
N THR A 39 -17.24 -9.06 6.15
CA THR A 39 -16.11 -9.14 5.22
C THR A 39 -14.97 -9.68 6.06
N THR A 40 -14.70 -10.97 5.91
CA THR A 40 -13.56 -11.61 6.54
C THR A 40 -12.34 -10.87 6.02
N ARG A 41 -11.72 -10.07 6.87
CA ARG A 41 -10.48 -9.38 6.54
C ARG A 41 -9.40 -10.46 6.43
N ILE A 42 -9.10 -10.88 5.21
CA ILE A 42 -7.98 -11.79 4.95
C ILE A 42 -6.71 -10.97 5.18
N ASN A 43 -5.90 -11.38 6.16
CA ASN A 43 -4.64 -10.71 6.43
C ASN A 43 -3.65 -10.94 5.28
N LEU A 44 -2.58 -10.14 5.21
CA LEU A 44 -1.65 -10.18 4.06
C LEU A 44 -1.04 -11.58 3.84
N LEU A 45 -0.67 -12.27 4.92
CA LEU A 45 -0.01 -13.58 4.88
C LEU A 45 -0.99 -14.73 4.62
N GLN A 46 -2.26 -14.59 5.01
CA GLN A 46 -3.33 -15.55 4.74
C GLN A 46 -3.73 -15.61 3.27
N LYS A 47 -3.21 -14.71 2.43
CA LYS A 47 -3.48 -14.74 0.99
C LYS A 47 -2.92 -16.01 0.33
N ALA A 48 -1.83 -16.59 0.87
CA ALA A 48 -1.21 -17.81 0.35
C ALA A 48 -1.11 -18.89 1.43
N GLN A 49 -1.19 -20.16 1.03
CA GLN A 49 -0.94 -21.29 1.93
C GLN A 49 0.55 -21.47 2.23
N VAL A 50 1.41 -21.17 1.25
CA VAL A 50 2.87 -21.32 1.35
C VAL A 50 3.57 -20.03 0.92
N TRP A 51 4.57 -19.63 1.70
CA TRP A 51 5.48 -18.53 1.43
C TRP A 51 6.91 -19.06 1.51
N ASP A 52 7.69 -18.80 0.46
CA ASP A 52 9.14 -18.93 0.52
C ASP A 52 9.71 -17.68 1.19
N MET A 53 10.79 -17.83 1.96
CA MET A 53 11.47 -16.72 2.66
C MET A 53 12.97 -16.71 2.40
N LYS A 54 13.52 -15.51 2.24
CA LYS A 54 14.97 -15.27 2.35
C LYS A 54 15.27 -14.05 3.19
N VAL A 55 16.39 -14.11 3.91
CA VAL A 55 16.89 -13.05 4.78
C VAL A 55 18.22 -12.55 4.24
N ASP A 56 18.44 -11.23 4.30
CA ASP A 56 19.70 -10.61 3.96
C ASP A 56 20.68 -10.62 5.12
N LEU A 57 21.38 -11.74 5.27
CA LEU A 57 22.47 -11.86 6.22
C LEU A 57 23.74 -11.22 5.63
N GLY A 58 24.00 -9.97 5.99
CA GLY A 58 25.24 -9.27 5.65
C GLY A 58 25.40 -8.98 4.14
N GLY A 59 24.31 -8.60 3.46
CA GLY A 59 24.37 -8.20 2.05
C GLY A 59 24.50 -9.37 1.06
N ARG A 60 24.19 -10.62 1.47
CA ARG A 60 24.31 -11.84 0.64
C ARG A 60 23.02 -12.34 -0.02
N LEU A 61 21.85 -11.83 0.36
CA LEU A 61 20.61 -11.97 -0.41
C LEU A 61 20.67 -11.44 -1.87
N HIS A 62 21.02 -12.31 -2.81
CA HIS A 62 20.99 -11.97 -4.24
C HIS A 62 19.58 -11.61 -4.73
N PHE A 63 19.33 -10.31 -4.94
CA PHE A 63 18.15 -9.81 -5.64
C PHE A 63 18.41 -9.79 -7.15
N PRO A 64 17.42 -10.13 -7.99
CA PRO A 64 17.52 -9.89 -9.42
C PRO A 64 17.75 -8.40 -9.66
N GLN A 65 18.74 -8.06 -10.50
CA GLN A 65 19.15 -6.69 -10.82
C GLN A 65 18.06 -5.85 -11.51
N VAL A 66 16.89 -6.45 -11.77
CA VAL A 66 15.70 -5.84 -12.37
C VAL A 66 15.13 -4.72 -11.48
N ILE A 67 15.40 -4.75 -10.17
CA ILE A 67 14.93 -3.72 -9.22
C ILE A 67 16.15 -2.97 -8.69
N GLN A 68 16.40 -1.77 -9.22
CA GLN A 68 17.41 -0.85 -8.68
C GLN A 68 16.80 -0.06 -7.52
N THR A 69 17.06 -0.47 -6.28
CA THR A 69 16.72 0.31 -5.08
C THR A 69 18.00 0.69 -4.34
N ALA A 70 18.07 1.92 -3.83
CA ALA A 70 19.18 2.37 -2.99
C ALA A 70 19.22 1.65 -1.63
N LEU A 71 18.08 1.10 -1.19
CA LEU A 71 17.93 0.35 0.05
C LEU A 71 17.52 -1.08 -0.26
N ARG A 72 18.15 -2.01 0.45
CA ARG A 72 17.89 -3.45 0.35
C ARG A 72 17.05 -3.91 1.54
N PRO A 73 15.98 -4.69 1.31
CA PRO A 73 15.18 -5.21 2.42
C PRO A 73 15.95 -6.27 3.17
N ASP A 74 15.70 -6.37 4.48
CA ASP A 74 16.35 -7.34 5.36
C ASP A 74 15.71 -8.72 5.22
N VAL A 75 14.42 -8.79 4.87
CA VAL A 75 13.70 -10.05 4.61
C VAL A 75 12.80 -9.93 3.39
N VAL A 76 12.68 -11.02 2.64
CA VAL A 76 11.79 -11.14 1.48
C VAL A 76 10.98 -12.41 1.62
N LEU A 77 9.67 -12.26 1.50
CA LEU A 77 8.73 -13.37 1.35
C LEU A 77 8.20 -13.35 -0.07
N TRP A 78 8.07 -14.50 -0.71
CA TRP A 78 7.37 -14.58 -1.99
C TRP A 78 6.50 -15.83 -2.09
N SER A 79 5.41 -15.72 -2.82
CA SER A 79 4.56 -16.84 -3.20
C SER A 79 4.56 -16.94 -4.72
N LYS A 80 5.06 -18.06 -5.25
CA LYS A 80 5.07 -18.31 -6.71
C LYS A 80 3.66 -18.47 -7.25
N GLU A 81 2.78 -19.09 -6.48
CA GLU A 81 1.37 -19.30 -6.82
C GLU A 81 0.66 -17.98 -7.05
N LEU A 82 0.80 -17.04 -6.11
CA LEU A 82 0.14 -15.73 -6.20
C LEU A 82 0.93 -14.69 -6.98
N LYS A 83 2.18 -14.99 -7.37
CA LYS A 83 3.15 -14.03 -7.94
C LYS A 83 3.32 -12.77 -7.10
N ASN A 84 3.25 -12.93 -5.78
CA ASN A 84 3.36 -11.84 -4.81
C ASN A 84 4.72 -11.86 -4.11
N ILE A 85 5.25 -10.67 -3.82
CA ILE A 85 6.48 -10.47 -3.05
C ILE A 85 6.17 -9.49 -1.91
N ILE A 86 6.65 -9.78 -0.71
CA ILE A 86 6.60 -8.91 0.46
C ILE A 86 8.04 -8.62 0.86
N MET A 87 8.40 -7.34 0.92
CA MET A 87 9.72 -6.87 1.33
C MET A 87 9.61 -6.27 2.73
N ILE A 88 10.49 -6.67 3.64
CA ILE A 88 10.47 -6.26 5.04
C ILE A 88 11.80 -5.57 5.34
N LYS A 89 11.71 -4.36 5.90
CA LYS A 89 12.82 -3.64 6.50
C LYS A 89 12.71 -3.79 8.02
N LEU A 90 13.80 -4.18 8.67
CA LEU A 90 13.98 -4.09 10.10
C LEU A 90 14.53 -2.70 10.40
N THR A 91 13.82 -1.93 11.23
CA THR A 91 14.28 -0.64 11.73
C THR A 91 15.10 -0.86 12.99
N ASP A 92 16.20 -0.12 13.13
CA ASP A 92 16.95 -0.08 14.39
C ASP A 92 16.17 0.79 15.39
N PRO A 93 15.73 0.26 16.54
CA PRO A 93 14.99 1.06 17.51
C PRO A 93 15.80 2.23 18.10
N TRP A 94 17.14 2.22 18.00
CA TRP A 94 17.99 3.30 18.51
C TRP A 94 18.05 4.54 17.62
N GLU A 95 17.73 4.44 16.32
CA GLU A 95 17.73 5.61 15.44
C GLU A 95 16.54 6.55 15.67
N GLU A 96 15.41 6.07 16.23
CA GLU A 96 14.21 6.89 16.47
C GLU A 96 14.24 7.66 17.81
N GLY A 97 15.23 7.41 18.68
CA GLY A 97 15.28 7.97 20.04
C GLY A 97 16.30 9.10 20.27
N CYS A 98 17.16 9.40 19.29
CA CYS A 98 18.30 10.30 19.51
C CYS A 98 17.90 11.80 19.48
N ASP A 99 16.79 12.14 18.82
CA ASP A 99 16.31 13.54 18.70
C ASP A 99 15.62 14.08 19.97
N GLN A 100 15.34 13.22 20.97
CA GLN A 100 14.72 13.62 22.24
C GLN A 100 15.72 13.74 23.39
N ALA A 101 17.02 13.57 23.11
CA ALA A 101 18.08 13.59 24.10
C ALA A 101 18.97 14.84 23.99
N PHE A 102 18.40 16.03 23.78
CA PHE A 102 19.08 17.32 24.02
C PHE A 102 18.11 18.40 24.49
#